data_AF-A0A965JLA3-F1
#
_entry.id   AF-A0A965JLA3-F1
#
_cell.length_a   1.000
_cell.length_b   1.000
_cell.length_c   1.000
_cell.angle_alpha   90.00
_cell.angle_beta   90.00
_cell.angle_gamma   90.00
#
_symmetry.space_group_name_H-M   'P 1'
#
loop_
_entity.id
_entity.type
_entity.pdbx_description
1 polymer ?
#
loop_
_entity_poly.entity_id
_entity_poly.type
_entity_poly.pdbx_seq_one_letter_code
_entity_poly.pdbx_strand_id
1 'polypeptide(L)' 'GNGYEAATTAPAMPTNWFAALDRFTESDLMKDYLGARFVEMYGIVKRTEQERFFASVPDLDYAWYLRTA' A
#
# COMPACT_ATOMS: atom_id res chain seq x y z
N GLY A 1 24.56 -5.72 14.83
CA GLY A 1 24.53 -4.75 13.72
C GLY A 1 23.26 -3.93 13.86
N ASN A 2 23.41 -2.66 14.17
CA ASN A 2 22.36 -1.73 14.55
C ASN A 2 21.69 -1.22 13.26
N GLY A 3 20.46 -1.64 13.00
CA GLY A 3 19.69 -1.32 11.78
C GLY A 3 19.41 0.17 11.55
N TYR A 4 19.86 1.06 12.43
CA TYR A 4 19.77 2.51 12.29
C TYR A 4 20.85 3.09 11.37
N GLU A 5 21.98 2.41 11.16
CA GLU A 5 23.03 2.92 10.24
C GLU A 5 22.70 2.68 8.77
N ALA A 6 21.81 1.72 8.46
CA ALA A 6 21.34 1.44 7.11
C ALA A 6 20.39 2.51 6.55
N ALA A 7 19.95 3.48 7.38
CA ALA A 7 18.95 4.48 7.02
C ALA A 7 19.44 5.52 6.00
N THR A 8 20.74 5.57 5.69
CA THR A 8 21.30 6.64 4.84
C THR A 8 21.32 6.29 3.34
N THR A 9 21.17 5.02 2.95
CA THR A 9 21.28 4.61 1.53
C THR A 9 20.03 3.93 0.97
N ALA A 10 19.08 3.52 1.82
CA ALA A 10 17.85 2.89 1.36
C ALA A 10 16.87 3.93 0.77
N PRO A 11 16.18 3.62 -0.35
CA PRO A 11 15.12 4.48 -0.85
C PRO A 11 14.00 4.61 0.18
N ALA A 12 13.45 5.82 0.30
CA ALA A 12 12.37 6.12 1.23
C ALA A 12 11.21 5.11 1.13
N MET A 13 10.59 4.81 2.27
CA MET A 13 9.44 3.93 2.32
C MET A 13 8.23 4.60 1.64
N PRO A 14 7.39 3.83 0.93
CA PRO A 14 6.17 4.35 0.35
C PRO A 14 5.23 4.85 1.46
N THR A 15 4.69 6.05 1.28
CA THR A 15 3.84 6.74 2.27
C THR A 15 2.35 6.58 2.01
N ASN A 16 1.99 5.99 0.86
CA ASN A 16 0.61 5.74 0.48
C ASN A 16 0.44 4.29 -0.02
N TRP A 17 -0.79 3.82 0.03
CA TRP A 17 -1.14 2.44 -0.28
C TRP A 17 -0.83 2.08 -1.75
N PHE A 18 -1.07 2.97 -2.71
CA PHE A 18 -0.79 2.73 -4.14
C PHE A 18 0.70 2.47 -4.37
N ALA A 19 1.55 3.39 -3.92
CA ALA A 19 2.99 3.27 -4.06
C ALA A 19 3.56 2.05 -3.33
N ALA A 20 2.96 1.65 -2.20
CA ALA A 20 3.37 0.45 -1.48
C ALA A 20 3.02 -0.82 -2.27
N LEU A 21 1.85 -0.88 -2.88
CA LEU A 21 1.41 -2.01 -3.68
C LEU A 21 2.23 -2.15 -4.95
N ASP A 22 2.51 -1.05 -5.64
CA ASP A 22 3.32 -1.05 -6.87
C ASP A 22 4.75 -1.54 -6.59
N ARG A 23 5.40 -0.98 -5.55
CA ARG A 23 6.74 -1.41 -5.11
C ARG A 23 6.77 -2.88 -4.70
N PHE A 24 5.70 -3.40 -4.07
CA PHE A 24 5.60 -4.81 -3.73
C PHE A 24 5.51 -5.70 -4.97
N THR A 25 4.62 -5.35 -5.93
CA THR A 25 4.41 -6.16 -7.14
C THR A 25 5.61 -6.17 -8.08
N GLU A 26 6.40 -5.10 -8.09
CA GLU A 26 7.62 -4.99 -8.90
C GLU A 26 8.84 -5.66 -8.23
N SER A 27 8.78 -5.95 -6.93
CA SER A 27 9.93 -6.46 -6.18
C SER A 27 10.30 -7.90 -6.58
N ASP A 28 11.44 -8.05 -7.25
CA ASP A 28 11.99 -9.37 -7.58
C ASP A 28 12.34 -10.16 -6.32
N LEU A 29 12.84 -9.50 -5.27
CA LEU A 29 13.05 -10.14 -3.95
C LEU A 29 11.76 -10.76 -3.40
N MET A 30 10.62 -10.08 -3.51
CA MET A 30 9.33 -10.63 -3.04
C MET A 30 8.86 -11.77 -3.93
N LYS A 31 9.06 -11.69 -5.25
CA LYS A 31 8.73 -12.78 -6.18
C LYS A 31 9.57 -14.02 -5.92
N ASP A 32 10.84 -13.86 -5.59
CA ASP A 32 11.74 -14.97 -5.25
C ASP A 32 11.39 -15.59 -3.90
N TYR A 33 11.05 -14.75 -2.92
CA TYR A 33 10.78 -15.22 -1.56
C TYR A 33 9.39 -15.83 -1.39
N LEU A 34 8.36 -15.25 -2.02
CA LEU A 34 6.96 -15.64 -1.85
C LEU A 34 6.38 -16.39 -3.07
N GLY A 35 7.09 -16.35 -4.20
CA GLY A 35 6.64 -16.88 -5.48
C GLY A 35 5.95 -15.83 -6.34
N ALA A 36 6.35 -15.75 -7.62
CA ALA A 36 5.80 -14.77 -8.57
C ALA A 36 4.27 -14.81 -8.69
N ARG A 37 3.67 -16.01 -8.73
CA ARG A 37 2.21 -16.19 -8.80
C ARG A 37 1.49 -15.67 -7.55
N PHE A 38 2.12 -15.81 -6.37
CA PHE A 38 1.55 -15.28 -5.14
C PHE A 38 1.56 -13.76 -5.15
N VAL A 39 2.71 -13.16 -5.51
CA VAL A 39 2.86 -11.69 -5.58
C VAL A 39 1.85 -11.08 -6.56
N GLU A 40 1.66 -11.72 -7.72
CA GLU A 40 0.67 -11.30 -8.71
C GLU A 40 -0.76 -11.33 -8.15
N MET A 41 -1.18 -12.49 -7.61
CA MET A 41 -2.55 -12.66 -7.11
C MET A 41 -2.84 -11.74 -5.91
N TYR A 42 -1.90 -11.62 -4.98
CA TYR A 42 -2.00 -10.68 -3.88
C TYR A 42 -2.13 -9.24 -4.38
N GLY A 43 -1.33 -8.88 -5.39
CA GLY A 43 -1.39 -7.60 -6.09
C GLY A 43 -2.79 -7.27 -6.61
N ILE A 44 -3.42 -8.23 -7.30
CA ILE A 44 -4.78 -8.09 -7.84
C ILE A 44 -5.79 -7.85 -6.71
N VAL A 45 -5.79 -8.70 -5.69
CA VAL A 45 -6.74 -8.60 -4.56
C VAL A 45 -6.62 -7.24 -3.87
N LYS A 46 -5.40 -6.77 -3.59
CA LYS A 46 -5.19 -5.48 -2.94
C LYS A 46 -5.58 -4.28 -3.79
N ARG A 47 -5.50 -4.39 -5.10
CA ARG A 47 -6.01 -3.36 -6.02
C ARG A 47 -7.54 -3.29 -5.97
N THR A 48 -8.22 -4.43 -5.98
CA THR A 48 -9.68 -4.48 -5.81
C THR A 48 -10.12 -3.94 -4.45
N GLU A 49 -9.39 -4.25 -3.37
CA GLU A 49 -9.67 -3.66 -2.05
C GLU A 49 -9.51 -2.14 -2.04
N GLN A 50 -8.44 -1.61 -2.66
CA GLN A 50 -8.24 -0.16 -2.81
C GLN A 50 -9.41 0.47 -3.56
N GLU A 51 -9.75 -0.03 -4.74
CA GLU A 51 -10.84 0.51 -5.55
C GLU A 51 -12.15 0.55 -4.76
N ARG A 52 -12.46 -0.51 -4.01
CA ARG A 52 -13.66 -0.57 -3.17
C ARG A 52 -13.62 0.46 -2.03
N PHE A 53 -12.46 0.63 -1.40
CA PHE A 53 -12.27 1.59 -0.32
C PHE A 53 -12.43 3.04 -0.82
N PHE A 54 -11.84 3.38 -1.96
CA PHE A 54 -11.91 4.72 -2.53
C PHE A 54 -13.20 5.01 -3.30
N ALA A 55 -13.98 3.99 -3.67
CA ALA A 55 -15.31 4.15 -4.26
C ALA A 55 -16.38 4.53 -3.23
N SER A 56 -16.16 4.26 -1.94
CA SER A 56 -17.06 4.70 -0.87
C SER A 56 -16.68 6.08 -0.36
N VAL A 57 -17.65 7.01 -0.33
CA VAL A 57 -17.53 8.23 0.49
C VAL A 57 -17.53 7.79 1.96
N PRO A 58 -16.46 8.05 2.73
CA PRO A 58 -16.43 7.68 4.13
C PRO A 58 -17.55 8.39 4.91
N ASP A 59 -18.20 7.71 5.85
CA ASP A 59 -19.18 8.34 6.78
C ASP A 59 -18.61 9.56 7.53
N LEU A 60 -17.27 9.68 7.58
CA LEU A 60 -16.58 10.83 8.10
C LEU A 60 -16.94 12.12 7.34
N ASP A 61 -17.13 12.07 6.02
CA ASP A 61 -17.52 13.23 5.22
C ASP A 61 -18.93 13.71 5.58
N TYR A 62 -19.86 12.79 5.89
CA TYR A 62 -21.17 13.13 6.43
C TYR A 62 -21.07 13.78 7.81
N ALA A 63 -20.19 13.27 8.68
CA ALA A 63 -19.96 13.86 10.00
C ALA A 63 -19.35 15.28 9.94
N TRP A 64 -18.49 15.56 8.95
CA TRP A 64 -17.97 16.92 8.71
C TRP A 64 -19.05 17.86 8.16
N TYR A 65 -19.91 17.39 7.26
CA TYR A 65 -21.04 18.20 6.76
C TYR A 65 -22.04 18.58 7.87
N LEU A 66 -22.35 17.65 8.78
CA LEU A 66 -23.32 17.89 9.86
C LEU A 66 -22.75 18.66 11.07
N ARG A 67 -21.43 18.66 11.29
CA ARG A 67 -20.80 19.44 12.38
C ARG A 67 -20.58 20.91 12.01
N THR A 68 -20.62 21.23 10.72
CA THR A 68 -20.40 22.59 10.20
C THR A 68 -21.72 23.28 9.77
N ALA A 69 -22.86 22.63 9.99
CA ALA A 69 -24.21 23.15 9.75
C ALA A 69 -24.84 23.71 11.04
#